data_AF-A0A9Q3VW37-F1
#
_entry.id   AF-A0A9Q3VW37-F1
#
_cell.length_a   1.000
_cell.length_b   1.000
_cell.length_c   1.000
_cell.angle_alpha   90.00
_cell.angle_beta   90.00
_cell.angle_gamma   90.00
#
_symmetry.space_group_name_H-M   'P 1'
#
loop_
_entity.id
_entity.type
_entity.pdbx_description
1 polymer ?
#
loop_
_entity_poly.entity_id
_entity_poly.type
_entity_poly.pdbx_seq_one_letter_code
_entity_poly.pdbx_strand_id
1 'polypeptide(L)'
;MDQLATRVRAEAEAEIGRCYLDPTPHGAGWKLADREAAGRLVADLKRGPMRVVVDGRTLSWDELSEALSSSEGWRFHLIIDDPLTDTRSDAGKATFSEQHRPG
;
A
#
# COMPACT_ATOMS: atom_id res chain seq x y z
N MET A 1 -9.03 26.48 -19.25
CA MET A 1 -7.71 26.05 -18.73
C MET A 1 -7.98 25.26 -17.46
N ASP A 2 -7.52 24.02 -17.44
CA ASP A 2 -8.22 22.86 -16.89
C ASP A 2 -8.01 22.69 -15.36
N GLN A 3 -8.91 23.26 -14.55
CA GLN A 3 -8.80 23.24 -13.07
C GLN A 3 -8.80 21.83 -12.48
N LEU A 4 -9.43 20.88 -13.17
CA LEU A 4 -9.45 19.46 -12.77
C LEU A 4 -8.05 18.85 -12.91
N ALA A 5 -7.37 19.10 -14.03
CA ALA A 5 -6.01 18.63 -14.26
C ALA A 5 -5.02 19.21 -13.25
N THR A 6 -5.18 20.49 -12.88
CA THR A 6 -4.35 21.11 -11.84
C THR A 6 -4.58 20.50 -10.46
N ARG A 7 -5.84 20.20 -10.10
CA ARG A 7 -6.15 19.59 -8.80
C ARG A 7 -5.64 18.16 -8.71
N VAL A 8 -5.91 17.35 -9.73
CA VAL A 8 -5.41 15.97 -9.82
C VAL A 8 -3.89 15.94 -9.81
N ARG A 9 -3.23 16.90 -10.47
CA ARG A 9 -1.77 17.01 -10.45
C ARG A 9 -1.23 17.39 -9.08
N ALA A 10 -1.83 18.36 -8.39
CA ALA A 10 -1.40 18.75 -7.05
C ALA A 10 -1.62 17.63 -6.02
N GLU A 11 -2.72 16.90 -6.15
CA GLU A 11 -3.04 15.74 -5.31
C GLU A 11 -2.10 14.58 -5.61
N ALA A 12 -1.80 14.31 -6.89
CA ALA A 12 -0.77 13.36 -7.29
C ALA A 12 0.62 13.80 -6.81
N GLU A 13 1.00 15.06 -6.89
CA GLU A 13 2.32 15.55 -6.41
C GLU A 13 2.42 15.49 -4.88
N ALA A 14 1.33 15.73 -4.15
CA ALA A 14 1.28 15.58 -2.70
C ALA A 14 1.36 14.12 -2.25
N GLU A 15 0.74 13.20 -3.00
CA GLU A 15 0.75 11.77 -2.73
C GLU A 15 2.08 11.10 -3.18
N ILE A 16 2.61 11.51 -4.33
CA ILE A 16 3.90 11.04 -4.89
C ILE A 16 5.09 11.57 -4.08
N GLY A 17 4.92 12.70 -3.38
CA GLY A 17 5.96 13.33 -2.56
C GLY A 17 6.08 12.78 -1.14
N ARG A 18 5.13 11.95 -0.67
CA ARG A 18 5.17 11.36 0.67
C ARG A 18 5.94 10.05 0.64
N CYS A 19 7.15 10.08 1.17
CA CYS A 19 7.84 8.85 1.56
C CYS A 19 7.32 8.42 2.93
N TYR A 20 6.72 7.25 3.01
CA TYR A 20 6.28 6.63 4.25
C TYR A 20 7.41 5.86 4.95
N LEU A 21 8.51 5.56 4.24
CA LEU A 21 9.65 4.83 4.75
C LEU A 21 10.94 5.65 4.73
N ASP A 22 11.60 5.69 5.87
CA ASP A 22 12.95 6.23 6.04
C ASP A 22 13.97 5.08 6.15
N PRO A 23 15.18 5.23 5.58
CA PRO A 23 16.26 4.29 5.81
C PRO A 23 16.71 4.35 7.28
N THR A 24 16.94 3.18 7.89
CA THR A 24 17.54 3.15 9.23
C THR A 24 19.02 3.56 9.16
N PRO A 25 19.54 4.36 10.10
CA PRO A 25 20.91 4.87 10.02
C PRO A 25 22.01 3.80 10.18
N HIS A 26 21.68 2.62 10.71
CA HIS A 26 22.65 1.58 11.11
C HIS A 26 22.32 0.17 10.59
N GLY A 27 21.39 0.00 9.63
CA GLY A 27 20.98 -1.33 9.18
C GLY A 27 20.39 -1.40 7.78
N ALA A 28 20.19 -2.62 7.29
CA ALA A 28 19.54 -2.93 6.01
C ALA A 28 17.99 -2.91 6.11
N GLY A 29 17.45 -2.02 6.95
CA GLY A 29 16.03 -1.98 7.30
C GLY A 29 15.41 -0.61 7.11
N TRP A 30 14.07 -0.58 7.08
CA TRP A 30 13.27 0.63 6.94
C TRP A 30 12.59 0.94 8.27
N LYS A 31 12.37 2.23 8.54
CA LYS A 31 11.48 2.69 9.62
C LYS A 31 10.36 3.50 8.99
N LEU A 32 9.22 3.56 9.65
CA LEU A 32 8.19 4.54 9.31
C LEU A 32 8.75 5.98 9.41
N ALA A 33 8.52 6.78 8.38
CA ALA A 33 8.91 8.19 8.35
C ALA A 33 8.00 9.04 9.26
N ASP A 34 6.73 8.63 9.41
CA ASP A 34 5.74 9.25 10.30
C ASP A 34 4.79 8.20 10.90
N ARG A 35 3.57 8.57 11.30
CA ARG A 35 2.58 7.68 11.94
C ARG A 35 1.68 6.93 10.98
N GLU A 36 1.86 7.13 9.68
CA GLU A 36 1.01 6.60 8.63
C GLU A 36 1.88 5.96 7.56
N ALA A 37 1.40 4.87 6.96
CA ALA A 37 1.93 4.32 5.72
C ALA A 37 0.77 3.96 4.80
N ALA A 38 0.87 4.38 3.55
CA ALA A 38 -0.03 3.94 2.49
C ALA A 38 0.75 3.06 1.49
N GLY A 39 0.05 2.09 0.91
CA GLY A 39 0.67 1.13 0.02
C GLY A 39 -0.33 0.17 -0.60
N ARG A 40 0.18 -0.78 -1.37
CA ARG A 40 -0.63 -1.78 -2.07
C ARG A 40 -0.31 -3.19 -1.58
N LEU A 41 -1.34 -4.00 -1.37
CA LEU A 41 -1.19 -5.43 -1.19
C LEU A 41 -1.02 -6.13 -2.54
N VAL A 42 0.04 -6.92 -2.68
CA VAL A 42 0.33 -7.69 -3.90
C VAL A 42 0.45 -9.18 -3.56
N ALA A 43 -0.12 -10.03 -4.42
CA ALA A 43 -0.01 -11.47 -4.26
C ALA A 43 1.43 -11.92 -4.48
N ASP A 44 1.94 -12.82 -3.63
CA ASP A 44 3.21 -13.48 -3.88
C ASP A 44 3.00 -14.64 -4.87
N LEU A 45 3.61 -14.53 -6.04
CA LEU A 45 3.55 -15.53 -7.11
C LEU A 45 4.15 -16.88 -6.71
N LYS A 46 4.94 -16.93 -5.62
CA LYS A 46 5.60 -18.15 -5.12
C LYS A 46 4.79 -18.91 -4.07
N ARG A 47 3.49 -18.60 -3.89
CA ARG A 47 2.59 -19.15 -2.84
C ARG A 47 2.99 -18.76 -1.40
N GLY A 48 3.62 -17.61 -1.22
CA GLY A 48 3.86 -17.02 0.10
C GLY A 48 2.68 -16.16 0.58
N PRO A 49 2.76 -15.60 1.81
CA PRO A 49 1.85 -14.55 2.24
C PRO A 49 1.91 -13.36 1.28
N MET A 50 0.81 -12.59 1.19
CA MET A 50 0.80 -11.36 0.39
C MET A 50 1.97 -10.45 0.80
N ARG A 51 2.55 -9.75 -0.16
CA ARG A 51 3.57 -8.73 0.08
C ARG A 51 2.89 -7.36 0.15
N VAL A 52 3.52 -6.42 0.83
CA VAL A 52 3.09 -5.02 0.87
C VAL A 52 4.03 -4.20 0.00
N VAL A 53 3.50 -3.28 -0.80
CA VAL A 53 4.29 -2.33 -1.58
C VAL A 53 4.09 -0.94 -0.98
N VAL A 54 5.13 -0.39 -0.37
CA VAL A 54 5.14 0.96 0.23
C VAL A 54 6.28 1.74 -0.43
N ASP A 55 6.02 2.97 -0.88
CA ASP A 55 6.98 3.79 -1.64
C ASP A 55 7.64 3.06 -2.83
N GLY A 56 6.87 2.21 -3.52
CA GLY A 56 7.36 1.40 -4.64
C GLY A 56 8.26 0.23 -4.24
N ARG A 57 8.46 -0.03 -2.94
CA ARG A 57 9.27 -1.14 -2.42
C ARG A 57 8.41 -2.28 -1.94
N THR A 58 8.75 -3.49 -2.37
CA THR A 58 8.03 -4.71 -2.00
C THR A 58 8.61 -5.30 -0.72
N LEU A 59 7.86 -5.29 0.38
CA LEU A 59 8.23 -5.80 1.70
C LEU A 59 7.41 -7.04 2.08
N SER A 60 7.97 -7.93 2.91
CA SER A 60 7.20 -8.91 3.68
C SER A 60 6.46 -8.22 4.81
N TRP A 61 5.52 -8.95 5.39
CA TRP A 61 4.94 -8.56 6.68
C TRP A 61 5.98 -8.49 7.80
N ASP A 62 7.02 -9.33 7.78
CA ASP A 62 8.11 -9.26 8.77
C ASP A 62 8.92 -7.97 8.61
N GLU A 63 9.28 -7.61 7.37
CA GLU A 63 9.97 -6.36 7.05
C GLU A 63 9.12 -5.14 7.43
N LEU A 64 7.79 -5.19 7.22
CA LEU A 64 6.87 -4.15 7.68
C LEU A 64 6.78 -4.09 9.22
N SER A 65 6.74 -5.23 9.90
CA SER A 65 6.71 -5.30 11.37
C SER A 65 7.99 -4.72 11.98
N GLU A 66 9.14 -4.97 11.35
CA GLU A 66 10.40 -4.36 11.76
C GLU A 66 10.34 -2.83 11.62
N ALA A 67 9.78 -2.33 10.51
CA ALA A 67 9.57 -0.90 10.31
C ALA A 67 8.60 -0.26 11.32
N LEU A 68 7.62 -1.04 11.81
CA LEU A 68 6.67 -0.66 12.85
C LEU A 68 7.23 -0.79 14.27
N SER A 69 8.41 -1.41 14.46
CA SER A 69 8.93 -1.72 15.80
C SER A 69 9.20 -0.46 16.64
N SER A 70 9.42 0.70 16.01
CA SER A 70 9.53 1.99 16.70
C SER A 70 8.22 2.50 17.31
N SER A 71 7.08 1.88 16.96
CA SER A 71 5.74 2.23 17.44
C SER A 71 5.20 1.19 18.43
N GLU A 72 6.08 0.44 19.11
CA GLU A 72 5.68 -0.54 20.13
C GLU A 72 4.77 0.08 21.20
N GLY A 73 3.64 -0.58 21.47
CA GLY A 73 2.64 -0.15 22.46
C GLY A 73 1.60 0.85 21.92
N TRP A 74 1.64 1.21 20.64
CA TRP A 74 0.71 2.15 20.04
C TRP A 74 -0.49 1.42 19.44
N ARG A 75 -1.64 2.11 19.37
CA ARG A 75 -2.81 1.60 18.65
C ARG A 75 -2.57 1.75 17.15
N PHE A 76 -2.78 0.68 16.39
CA PHE A 76 -2.75 0.72 14.92
C PHE A 76 -4.16 0.66 14.34
N HIS A 77 -4.31 1.22 13.14
CA HIS A 77 -5.51 1.09 12.33
C HIS A 77 -5.07 0.75 10.90
N LEU A 78 -5.70 -0.24 10.29
CA LEU A 78 -5.45 -0.65 8.92
C LEU A 78 -6.71 -0.42 8.10
N ILE A 79 -6.59 0.40 7.06
CA ILE A 79 -7.66 0.67 6.10
C ILE A 79 -7.30 -0.07 4.81
N ILE A 80 -8.24 -0.88 4.30
CA ILE A 80 -8.12 -1.55 3.01
C ILE A 80 -9.21 -0.96 2.13
N ASP A 81 -8.80 -0.10 1.20
CA ASP A 81 -9.69 0.49 0.21
C ASP A 81 -9.67 -0.31 -1.10
N ASP A 82 -10.75 -0.20 -1.87
CA ASP A 82 -10.75 -0.72 -3.23
C ASP A 82 -9.60 -0.07 -4.03
N PRO A 83 -8.87 -0.83 -4.85
CA PRO A 83 -7.84 -0.26 -5.69
C PRO A 83 -8.50 0.83 -6.52
N LEU A 84 -8.07 2.08 -6.30
CA LEU A 84 -8.55 3.28 -6.99
C LEU A 84 -8.94 2.87 -8.40
N THR A 85 -10.25 2.96 -8.70
CA THR A 85 -10.78 2.59 -9.99
C THR A 85 -9.89 3.24 -11.03
N ASP A 86 -9.05 2.46 -11.70
CA ASP A 86 -8.21 2.96 -12.77
C ASP A 86 -9.22 3.48 -13.78
N THR A 87 -9.34 4.81 -13.87
CA THR A 87 -10.30 5.46 -14.74
C THR A 87 -9.90 5.33 -16.21
N ARG A 88 -8.89 4.50 -16.52
CA ARG A 88 -8.86 3.73 -17.77
C ARG A 88 -10.08 2.80 -17.84
N SER A 89 -11.19 3.41 -18.28
CA SER A 89 -12.23 2.72 -19.04
C SER A 89 -11.60 1.65 -19.95
N ASP A 90 -12.20 0.47 -19.91
CA ASP A 90 -11.82 -0.78 -20.59
C ASP A 90 -10.76 -1.67 -19.93
N ALA A 91 -11.15 -2.33 -18.84
CA ALA A 91 -10.84 -3.75 -18.66
C ALA A 91 -11.97 -4.44 -17.88
N GLY A 92 -12.59 -5.43 -18.52
CA GLY A 92 -13.85 -6.06 -18.09
C GLY A 92 -13.82 -6.66 -16.67
N LYS A 93 -14.96 -6.50 -15.99
CA LYS A 93 -15.32 -7.13 -14.72
C LYS A 93 -15.04 -8.64 -14.76
N ALA A 94 -14.09 -9.11 -13.98
CA ALA A 94 -14.07 -10.49 -13.51
C ALA A 94 -14.82 -10.52 -12.17
N THR A 95 -16.11 -10.81 -12.25
CA THR A 95 -16.98 -11.11 -11.11
C THR A 95 -16.40 -12.29 -10.34
N PHE A 96 -15.93 -12.06 -9.11
CA PHE A 96 -15.57 -13.14 -8.20
C PHE A 96 -16.87 -13.76 -7.66
N SER A 97 -17.31 -14.86 -8.27
CA SER A 97 -18.43 -15.64 -7.75
C SER A 97 -17.93 -16.54 -6.62
N GLU A 98 -18.30 -16.17 -5.40
CA GLU A 98 -18.32 -17.03 -4.23
C GLU A 98 -19.20 -18.25 -4.53
N GLN A 99 -18.60 -19.43 -4.71
CA GLN A 99 -19.33 -20.70 -4.78
C GLN A 99 -19.15 -21.45 -3.47
N HIS A 100 -20.10 -21.21 -2.57
CA HIS A 100 -20.51 -22.13 -1.53
C HIS A 100 -20.99 -23.44 -2.16
N ARG A 101 -20.55 -24.61 -1.66
CA ARG A 101 -21.32 -25.85 -1.80
C ARG A 101 -21.16 -26.74 -0.57
N PRO A 102 -22.26 -27.10 0.12
CA PRO A 102 -22.28 -28.17 1.09
C PRO A 102 -22.47 -29.52 0.37
N GLY A 103 -21.96 -30.59 0.99
CA GLY A 103 -22.19 -31.99 0.63
C GLY A 103 -21.99 -32.84 1.87
#